data_AF-A0A955DQ45-F1
#
_entry.id   AF-A0A955DQ45-F1
#
_cell.length_a   1.000
_cell.length_b   1.000
_cell.length_c   1.000
_cell.angle_alpha   90.00
_cell.angle_beta   90.00
_cell.angle_gamma   90.00
#
_symmetry.space_group_name_H-M   'P 1'
#
loop_
_entity.id
_entity.type
_entity.pdbx_description
1 polymer ?
#
loop_
_entity_poly.entity_id
_entity_poly.type
_entity_poly.pdbx_seq_one_letter_code
_entity_poly.pdbx_strand_id
1 'polypeptide(L)'
;QCRRWVNDTMKNRATSAGVEVSSIFTWYAADFPEIRAFLKKYAAPDSDLAAALNRTPQVPITYAMYDWNLNQAPVKNEPQK
;
A
#
# COMPACT_ATOMS: atom_id res chain seq x y z
N GLN A 1 4.45 -14.40 0.91
CA GLN A 1 4.38 -13.27 1.85
C GLN A 1 4.42 -11.92 1.11
N CYS A 2 5.50 -11.55 0.40
CA CYS A 2 5.59 -10.26 -0.32
C CYS A 2 4.44 -9.99 -1.31
N ARG A 3 4.08 -10.95 -2.18
CA ARG A 3 2.95 -10.80 -3.11
C ARG A 3 1.64 -10.47 -2.39
N ARG A 4 1.33 -11.19 -1.32
CA ARG A 4 0.11 -10.94 -0.53
C ARG A 4 0.09 -9.53 0.04
N TRP A 5 1.23 -9.08 0.57
CA TRP A 5 1.36 -7.75 1.17
C TRP A 5 1.25 -6.62 0.13
N VAL A 6 1.90 -6.78 -1.02
CA VAL A 6 1.86 -5.78 -2.12
C VAL A 6 0.44 -5.65 -2.70
N ASN A 7 -0.32 -6.75 -2.76
CA ASN A 7 -1.69 -6.74 -3.29
C ASN A 7 -2.77 -6.49 -2.23
N ASP A 8 -2.39 -6.11 -1.01
CA ASP A 8 -3.35 -5.71 0.03
C ASP A 8 -3.77 -4.25 -0.22
N THR A 9 -5.03 -4.04 -0.60
CA THR A 9 -5.57 -2.74 -0.99
C THR A 9 -5.61 -1.72 0.15
N MET A 10 -5.60 -2.19 1.40
CA MET A 10 -5.48 -1.30 2.58
C MET A 10 -4.05 -0.75 2.74
N LYS A 11 -3.08 -1.35 2.05
CA LYS A 11 -1.65 -0.97 2.13
C LYS A 11 -1.16 -0.32 0.86
N ASN A 12 -1.50 -0.89 -0.30
CA ASN A 12 -1.04 -0.41 -1.59
C ASN A 12 -2.20 -0.46 -2.58
N ARG A 13 -2.55 0.67 -3.19
CA ARG A 13 -3.68 0.75 -4.11
C ARG A 13 -3.45 1.76 -5.21
N ALA A 14 -4.03 1.48 -6.37
CA ALA A 14 -4.23 2.49 -7.38
C ALA A 14 -5.34 3.45 -6.92
N THR A 15 -5.16 4.73 -7.19
CA THR A 15 -6.16 5.79 -6.97
C THR A 15 -6.35 6.58 -8.26
N SER A 16 -7.30 7.51 -8.28
CA SER A 16 -7.46 8.44 -9.41
C SER A 16 -6.24 9.33 -9.63
N ALA A 17 -5.45 9.60 -8.57
CA ALA A 17 -4.29 10.49 -8.61
C ALA A 17 -2.96 9.75 -8.88
N GLY A 18 -2.90 8.43 -8.69
CA GLY A 18 -1.68 7.65 -8.92
C GLY A 18 -1.66 6.33 -8.15
N VAL A 19 -0.52 6.00 -7.57
CA VAL A 19 -0.37 4.81 -6.70
C VAL A 19 -0.10 5.27 -5.29
N GLU A 20 -0.97 4.90 -4.35
CA GLU A 20 -0.75 5.15 -2.94
C GLU A 20 -0.21 3.88 -2.27
N VAL A 21 0.88 4.01 -1.50
CA VAL A 21 1.57 2.89 -0.85
C VAL A 21 1.70 3.10 0.64
N SER A 22 1.91 2.03 1.38
CA SER A 22 2.00 2.09 2.84
C SER A 22 3.16 2.98 3.30
N SER A 23 2.89 3.83 4.30
CA SER A 23 3.93 4.67 4.93
C SER A 23 5.08 3.88 5.54
N ILE A 24 4.98 2.55 5.71
CA ILE A 24 6.11 1.74 6.20
C ILE A 24 7.35 1.86 5.30
N PHE A 25 7.15 2.09 4.00
CA PHE A 25 8.24 2.31 3.05
C PHE A 25 9.06 3.57 3.36
N THR A 26 8.50 4.53 4.10
CA THR A 26 9.26 5.72 4.55
C THR A 26 10.31 5.36 5.59
N TRP A 27 10.02 4.40 6.48
CA TRP A 27 10.96 3.94 7.52
C TRP A 27 12.08 3.07 6.95
N TYR A 28 11.82 2.37 5.84
CA TYR A 28 12.77 1.49 5.17
C TYR A 28 13.18 2.02 3.79
N ALA A 29 13.13 3.33 3.56
CA ALA A 29 13.36 3.91 2.24
C ALA A 29 14.73 3.51 1.65
N ALA A 30 15.75 3.35 2.50
CA ALA A 30 17.08 2.91 2.10
C ALA A 30 17.09 1.47 1.51
N ASP A 31 16.19 0.61 1.94
CA ASP A 31 16.05 -0.77 1.46
C ASP A 31 15.23 -0.85 0.15
N PHE A 32 14.49 0.21 -0.19
CA PHE A 32 13.61 0.29 -1.36
C PHE A 32 13.94 1.50 -2.25
N PRO A 33 15.18 1.61 -2.77
CA PRO A 33 15.56 2.73 -3.64
C PRO A 33 14.70 2.80 -4.92
N GLU A 34 14.18 1.65 -5.37
CA GLU A 34 13.34 1.52 -6.57
C GLU A 34 11.96 0.93 -6.23
N ILE A 35 11.19 1.64 -5.39
CA ILE A 35 9.88 1.16 -4.92
C ILE A 35 8.93 0.76 -6.05
N ARG A 36 8.94 1.48 -7.18
CA ARG A 36 8.12 1.14 -8.36
C ARG A 36 8.48 -0.25 -8.90
N ALA A 37 9.77 -0.54 -9.05
CA ALA A 37 10.22 -1.84 -9.56
C ALA A 37 9.87 -2.97 -8.60
N PHE A 38 10.01 -2.73 -7.29
CA PHE A 38 9.59 -3.67 -6.26
C PHE A 38 8.09 -3.99 -6.36
N LEU A 39 7.24 -2.96 -6.45
CA LEU A 39 5.79 -3.15 -6.58
C LEU A 39 5.44 -3.90 -7.86
N LYS A 40 6.05 -3.54 -9.00
CA LYS A 40 5.84 -4.23 -10.29
C LYS A 40 6.17 -5.72 -10.22
N LYS A 41 7.23 -6.10 -9.49
CA LYS A 41 7.66 -7.49 -9.35
C LYS A 41 6.61 -8.37 -8.64
N TYR A 42 5.79 -7.77 -7.76
CA TYR A 42 4.91 -8.51 -6.87
C TYR A 42 3.41 -8.20 -7.05
N ALA A 43 3.06 -7.16 -7.81
CA ALA A 43 1.67 -6.84 -8.17
C ALA A 43 1.06 -7.98 -9.00
N ALA A 44 -0.21 -8.28 -8.76
CA ALA A 44 -0.95 -9.27 -9.53
C ALA A 44 -1.15 -8.74 -10.96
N PRO A 45 -0.87 -9.54 -12.02
CA PRO A 45 -0.84 -9.08 -13.41
C PRO A 45 -2.09 -8.29 -13.86
N ASP A 46 -3.27 -8.74 -13.45
CA ASP A 46 -4.56 -8.17 -13.86
C ASP A 46 -5.16 -7.22 -12.81
N SER A 47 -4.36 -6.73 -11.86
CA SER A 47 -4.82 -5.79 -10.83
C SER A 47 -4.75 -4.33 -11.30
N ASP A 48 -5.62 -3.49 -10.75
CA ASP A 48 -5.56 -2.03 -10.95
C ASP A 48 -4.20 -1.45 -10.56
N LEU A 49 -3.56 -2.03 -9.54
CA LEU A 49 -2.21 -1.66 -9.11
C LEU A 49 -1.18 -1.93 -10.21
N ALA A 50 -1.19 -3.13 -10.81
CA ALA A 50 -0.29 -3.45 -11.92
C ALA A 50 -0.55 -2.56 -13.14
N ALA A 51 -1.82 -2.32 -13.46
CA ALA A 51 -2.20 -1.40 -14.54
C ALA A 51 -1.64 0.01 -14.30
N ALA A 52 -1.85 0.57 -13.10
CA ALA A 52 -1.36 1.90 -12.73
C ALA A 52 0.18 2.00 -12.76
N LEU A 53 0.88 0.98 -12.26
CA LEU A 53 2.35 0.94 -12.26
C LEU A 53 2.95 0.90 -13.68
N ASN A 54 2.24 0.35 -14.65
CA ASN A 54 2.66 0.21 -16.04
C ASN A 54 2.16 1.32 -16.98
N ARG A 55 1.39 2.30 -16.49
CA ARG A 55 0.96 3.45 -17.29
C ARG A 55 2.15 4.27 -17.82
N THR A 56 1.94 4.81 -19.01
CA THR A 56 2.83 5.80 -19.65
C THR A 56 1.99 7.02 -20.04
N PRO A 57 2.29 8.23 -19.54
CA PRO A 57 3.38 8.56 -18.61
C PRO A 57 3.21 7.89 -17.25
N GLN A 58 4.33 7.77 -16.51
CA GLN A 58 4.29 7.17 -15.17
C GLN A 58 3.45 8.03 -14.22
N VAL A 59 2.52 7.40 -13.50
CA VAL A 59 1.76 8.04 -12.43
C VAL A 59 2.60 8.15 -11.16
N PRO A 60 2.44 9.20 -10.34
CA PRO A 60 3.21 9.36 -9.11
C PRO A 60 2.94 8.23 -8.09
N ILE A 61 3.93 7.97 -7.24
CA ILE A 61 3.78 7.12 -6.05
C ILE A 61 3.76 8.04 -4.83
N THR A 62 2.71 7.96 -4.03
CA THR A 62 2.54 8.71 -2.79
C THR A 62 2.39 7.78 -1.60
N TYR A 63 2.70 8.26 -0.39
CA TYR A 63 2.54 7.47 0.82
C TYR A 63 1.17 7.73 1.45
N ALA A 64 0.47 6.66 1.80
CA ALA A 64 -0.78 6.70 2.55
C ALA A 64 -0.54 7.41 3.88
N MET A 65 -1.43 8.32 4.28
CA MET A 65 -1.40 8.88 5.63
C MET A 65 -1.51 7.72 6.63
N TYR A 66 -0.62 7.72 7.63
CA TYR A 66 -0.62 6.69 8.65
C TYR A 66 -1.92 6.74 9.45
N ASP A 67 -2.72 5.68 9.40
CA ASP A 67 -3.94 5.56 10.17
C ASP A 67 -3.62 5.16 11.61
N TRP A 68 -3.64 6.13 12.51
CA TRP A 68 -3.41 5.92 13.95
C TRP A 68 -4.43 4.97 14.60
N ASN A 69 -5.58 4.70 13.95
CA ASN A 69 -6.56 3.74 14.46
C ASN A 69 -6.06 2.29 14.43
N LEU A 70 -5.01 1.99 13.65
CA LEU A 70 -4.38 0.67 13.65
C LEU A 70 -3.75 0.28 14.99
N ASN A 71 -3.49 1.26 15.87
CA ASN A 71 -2.96 1.02 17.21
C ASN A 71 -4.05 0.88 18.29
N GLN A 72 -5.32 1.04 17.94
CA GLN A 72 -6.39 0.89 18.92
C GLN A 72 -6.69 -0.60 19.14
N ALA A 73 -6.62 -1.03 20.40
CA ALA A 73 -7.08 -2.35 20.80
C ALA A 73 -8.58 -2.50 20.47
N PRO A 74 -9.05 -3.69 20.05
CA PRO A 74 -10.46 -3.91 19.81
C PRO A 74 -11.25 -3.54 21.07
N VAL A 75 -12.26 -2.68 20.90
CA VAL A 75 -13.17 -2.31 21.99
C VAL A 75 -13.81 -3.60 22.50
N LYS A 76 -13.48 -3.97 23.73
CA LYS A 76 -14.20 -5.06 24.41
C LYS A 76 -15.59 -4.53 24.74
N ASN A 77 -16.59 -5.00 24.01
CA ASN A 77 -17.98 -4.78 24.38
C ASN A 77 -18.27 -5.61 25.65
N GLU A 78 -18.07 -5.00 26.82
CA GLU A 78 -18.56 -5.57 28.07
C GLU A 78 -20.09 -5.36 28.14
N PRO A 79 -20.88 -6.41 28.40
CA PRO A 79 -22.32 -6.27 28.52
C PRO A 79 -22.65 -5.42 29.75
N GLN A 80 -23.34 -4.30 29.54
CA GLN A 80 -23.91 -3.50 30.62
C GLN A 80 -24.96 -4.35 31.37
N LYS A 81 -24.81 -4.42 32.69
CA LYS A 81 -25.75 -5.06 33.62
C LYS A 81 -27.03 -4.25 33.76
#